data_AF-A0A2K8VEX6-F1
#
_entry.id   AF-A0A2K8VEX6-F1
#
_cell.length_a   1.000
_cell.length_b   1.000
_cell.length_c   1.000
_cell.angle_alpha   90.00
_cell.angle_beta   90.00
_cell.angle_gamma   90.00
#
_symmetry.space_group_name_H-M   'P 1'
#
loop_
_entity.id
_entity.type
_entity.pdbx_description
1 polymer ?
#
loop_
_entity_poly.entity_id
_entity_poly.type
_entity_poly.pdbx_seq_one_letter_code
_entity_poly.pdbx_strand_id
1 'polypeptide(L)'
;MAKCSNPKRDLIIVENDYEIDLSELDSVRENLRGFWILEDKVDSNEIIWLEFIGNSNSTSWETILYNKEHEKTKTLHYFTSAPFIELTKFEGKTIMEFISLSGNNTVEIEKLTKTKLKIHGETYLKHKGYDFLKKQ
;
A
#
# COMPACT_ATOMS: atom_id res chain seq x y z
N MET A 1 -12.82 30.97 1.29
CA MET A 1 -11.57 30.61 1.99
C MET A 1 -11.20 29.18 1.60
N ALA A 2 -10.16 29.01 0.77
CA ALA A 2 -9.69 27.69 0.39
C ALA A 2 -9.03 27.03 1.62
N LYS A 3 -9.68 26.00 2.15
CA LYS A 3 -9.15 25.19 3.25
C LYS A 3 -8.05 24.32 2.65
N CYS A 4 -6.80 24.79 2.65
CA CYS A 4 -5.64 23.95 2.34
C CYS A 4 -5.62 22.83 3.40
N SER A 5 -6.08 21.64 3.03
CA SER A 5 -5.92 20.45 3.84
C SER A 5 -4.43 20.16 3.91
N ASN A 6 -3.86 20.12 5.12
CA ASN A 6 -2.49 19.66 5.30
C ASN A 6 -2.45 18.18 4.85
N PRO A 7 -1.74 17.86 3.76
CA PRO A 7 -1.77 16.54 3.11
C PRO A 7 -1.21 15.44 4.04
N LYS A 8 -0.39 15.80 5.03
CA LYS A 8 0.10 14.87 6.06
C LYS A 8 -0.94 14.44 7.09
N ARG A 9 -2.13 15.06 7.13
CA ARG A 9 -3.18 14.72 8.12
C ARG A 9 -3.72 13.30 7.95
N ASP A 10 -3.67 12.80 6.73
CA ASP A 10 -4.23 11.50 6.37
C ASP A 10 -3.19 10.37 6.45
N LEU A 11 -1.96 10.68 6.87
CA LEU A 11 -0.93 9.69 7.18
C LEU A 11 -1.14 9.09 8.58
N ILE A 12 -0.76 7.82 8.72
CA ILE A 12 -0.65 7.17 10.03
C ILE A 12 0.63 7.65 10.71
N ILE A 13 0.51 8.05 11.98
CA ILE A 13 1.64 8.48 12.81
C ILE A 13 1.70 7.53 14.01
N VAL A 14 2.87 6.96 14.27
CA VAL A 14 3.14 6.06 15.40
C VAL A 14 4.34 6.62 16.17
N GLU A 15 4.22 6.77 17.49
CA GLU A 15 5.29 7.35 18.33
C GLU A 15 6.56 6.49 18.34
N ASN A 16 6.41 5.17 18.28
CA ASN A 16 7.49 4.20 18.24
C ASN A 16 7.41 3.37 16.96
N ASP A 17 7.67 4.02 15.82
CA ASP A 17 7.79 3.29 14.55
C ASP A 17 9.07 2.46 14.55
N TYR A 18 8.96 1.19 14.20
CA TYR A 18 10.06 0.23 14.23
C TYR A 18 10.09 -0.61 12.96
N GLU A 19 11.28 -1.14 12.68
CA GLU A 19 11.51 -1.99 11.52
C GLU A 19 10.88 -3.38 11.73
N ILE A 20 10.12 -3.82 10.73
CA ILE A 20 9.50 -5.15 10.73
C ILE A 20 10.53 -6.15 10.28
N ASP A 21 10.64 -7.26 11.00
CA ASP A 21 11.49 -8.36 10.60
C ASP A 21 10.96 -8.96 9.28
N LEU A 22 11.74 -8.79 8.22
CA LEU A 22 11.38 -9.31 6.92
C LEU A 22 11.48 -10.84 6.88
N SER A 23 12.16 -11.53 7.81
CA SER A 23 12.17 -13.01 7.85
C SER A 23 10.77 -13.61 8.04
N GLU A 24 9.93 -12.93 8.80
CA GLU A 24 8.61 -13.39 9.23
C GLU A 24 7.50 -12.94 8.25
N LEU A 25 7.16 -13.79 7.28
CA LEU A 25 6.16 -13.46 6.25
C LEU A 25 4.80 -13.05 6.83
N ASP A 26 4.37 -13.66 7.93
CA ASP A 26 3.13 -13.30 8.60
C ASP A 26 3.17 -11.84 9.11
N SER A 27 4.29 -11.43 9.71
CA SER A 27 4.49 -10.05 10.17
C SER A 27 4.58 -9.08 9.01
N VAL A 28 5.27 -9.45 7.94
CA VAL A 28 5.35 -8.65 6.71
C VAL A 28 3.95 -8.44 6.13
N ARG A 29 3.16 -9.51 5.97
CA ARG A 29 1.80 -9.48 5.45
C ARG A 29 0.90 -8.55 6.26
N GLU A 30 0.90 -8.70 7.59
CA GLU A 30 0.09 -7.88 8.49
C GLU A 30 0.44 -6.39 8.38
N ASN A 31 1.72 -6.06 8.28
CA ASN A 31 2.17 -4.66 8.21
C ASN A 31 2.06 -4.06 6.80
N LEU A 32 2.12 -4.89 5.75
CA LEU A 32 1.84 -4.46 4.37
C LEU A 32 0.36 -4.15 4.15
N ARG A 33 -0.57 -4.90 4.77
CA ARG A 33 -2.02 -4.70 4.59
C ARG A 33 -2.42 -3.23 4.86
N GLY A 34 -3.11 -2.62 3.92
CA GLY A 34 -3.68 -1.27 4.07
C GLY A 34 -3.33 -0.35 2.91
N PHE A 35 -3.36 0.96 3.19
CA PHE A 35 -3.24 2.01 2.20
C PHE A 35 -1.85 2.66 2.24
N TRP A 36 -1.33 2.97 1.07
CA TRP A 36 0.01 3.51 0.87
C TRP A 36 -0.01 4.65 -0.14
N ILE A 37 0.78 5.69 0.10
CA ILE A 37 0.98 6.81 -0.82
C ILE A 37 2.47 7.07 -0.99
N LEU A 38 2.90 7.47 -2.19
CA LEU A 38 4.31 7.75 -2.44
C LEU A 38 4.76 9.00 -1.64
N GLU A 39 5.91 8.95 -0.97
CA GLU A 39 6.45 10.02 -0.11
C GLU A 39 6.63 11.34 -0.89
N ASP A 40 7.03 11.25 -2.16
CA ASP A 40 7.20 12.42 -3.04
C ASP A 40 5.88 12.94 -3.63
N LYS A 41 4.78 12.21 -3.45
CA LYS A 41 3.45 12.54 -3.96
C LYS A 41 2.38 12.45 -2.89
N VAL A 42 2.68 12.88 -1.66
CA VAL A 42 1.75 12.84 -0.52
C VAL A 42 0.47 13.66 -0.75
N ASP A 43 0.51 14.63 -1.66
CA ASP A 43 -0.64 15.46 -2.05
C ASP A 43 -1.42 14.85 -3.23
N SER A 44 -0.97 13.70 -3.74
CA SER A 44 -1.64 13.03 -4.85
C SER A 44 -2.93 12.35 -4.42
N ASN A 45 -3.78 12.20 -5.42
CA ASN A 45 -5.03 11.47 -5.32
C ASN A 45 -4.83 9.96 -5.51
N GLU A 46 -3.59 9.48 -5.62
CA GLU A 46 -3.27 8.09 -5.94
C GLU A 46 -2.89 7.33 -4.67
N ILE A 47 -3.69 6.33 -4.32
CA ILE A 47 -3.43 5.48 -3.16
C ILE A 47 -3.31 4.03 -3.62
N ILE A 48 -2.26 3.37 -3.18
CA ILE A 48 -2.12 1.91 -3.32
C ILE A 48 -2.84 1.24 -2.16
N TRP A 49 -3.65 0.25 -2.46
CA TRP A 49 -4.34 -0.58 -1.49
C TRP A 49 -3.92 -2.03 -1.64
N LEU A 50 -3.48 -2.61 -0.51
CA LEU A 50 -3.12 -4.02 -0.39
C LEU A 50 -4.04 -4.69 0.64
N GLU A 51 -4.89 -5.60 0.18
CA GLU A 51 -5.83 -6.35 1.00
C GLU A 51 -5.53 -7.85 0.91
N PHE A 52 -4.75 -8.37 1.85
CA PHE A 52 -4.51 -9.80 1.96
C PHE A 52 -5.76 -10.47 2.54
N ILE A 53 -6.29 -11.51 1.91
CA ILE A 53 -7.47 -12.24 2.39
C ILE A 53 -7.05 -13.36 3.34
N GLY A 54 -7.55 -13.33 4.58
CA GLY A 54 -7.19 -14.31 5.61
C GLY A 54 -5.68 -14.34 5.87
N ASN A 55 -5.10 -15.55 5.85
CA ASN A 55 -3.66 -15.79 5.99
C ASN A 55 -2.98 -16.03 4.62
N SER A 56 -3.63 -15.65 3.52
CA SER A 56 -3.00 -15.77 2.20
C SER A 56 -1.84 -14.80 2.06
N ASN A 57 -0.74 -15.26 1.48
CA ASN A 57 0.37 -14.41 1.08
C ASN A 57 0.11 -13.68 -0.25
N SER A 58 -1.08 -13.86 -0.82
CA SER A 58 -1.51 -13.17 -2.03
C SER A 58 -2.47 -12.01 -1.74
N THR A 59 -2.35 -10.96 -2.56
CA THR A 59 -3.24 -9.79 -2.58
C THR A 59 -3.26 -9.18 -3.97
N SER A 60 -4.14 -8.22 -4.23
CA SER A 60 -4.10 -7.39 -5.44
C SER A 60 -3.42 -6.06 -5.14
N TRP A 61 -2.69 -5.50 -6.11
CA TRP A 61 -2.14 -4.14 -6.04
C TRP A 61 -3.10 -3.18 -6.73
N GLU A 62 -4.00 -2.62 -5.94
CA GLU A 62 -5.05 -1.75 -6.46
C GLU A 62 -4.65 -0.29 -6.27
N THR A 63 -4.58 0.46 -7.38
CA THR A 63 -4.41 1.92 -7.32
C THR A 63 -5.78 2.59 -7.34
N ILE A 64 -6.09 3.31 -6.28
CA ILE A 64 -7.34 4.04 -6.09
C ILE A 64 -7.05 5.50 -6.44
N LEU A 65 -7.74 6.02 -7.46
CA LEU A 65 -7.76 7.46 -7.75
C LEU A 65 -8.88 8.09 -6.94
N TYR A 66 -8.52 8.88 -5.93
CA TYR A 66 -9.47 9.54 -5.05
C TYR A 66 -9.44 11.06 -5.18
N ASN A 67 -10.59 11.63 -5.49
CA ASN A 67 -10.82 13.08 -5.38
C ASN A 67 -12.14 13.31 -4.60
N LYS A 68 -12.34 14.55 -4.12
CA LYS A 68 -13.54 14.93 -3.34
C LYS A 68 -14.87 14.76 -4.09
N GLU A 69 -14.86 14.58 -5.41
CA GLU A 69 -16.09 14.30 -6.18
C GLU A 69 -16.53 12.84 -6.01
N HIS A 70 -15.59 11.90 -5.84
CA HIS A 70 -15.89 10.49 -5.53
C HIS A 70 -16.60 10.33 -4.18
N GLU A 71 -16.29 11.18 -3.21
CA GLU A 71 -16.99 11.27 -1.91
C GLU A 71 -18.50 11.57 -2.08
N LYS A 72 -18.84 12.37 -3.10
CA LYS A 72 -20.23 12.74 -3.41
C LYS A 72 -20.96 11.67 -4.20
N THR A 73 -20.28 11.05 -5.17
CA THR A 73 -20.89 10.04 -6.06
C THR A 73 -20.91 8.65 -5.45
N LYS A 74 -20.08 8.39 -4.42
CA LYS A 74 -19.82 7.07 -3.83
C LYS A 74 -19.29 6.04 -4.84
N THR A 75 -18.75 6.51 -5.97
CA THR A 75 -18.12 5.66 -6.98
C THR A 75 -16.61 5.74 -6.82
N LEU A 76 -15.93 4.61 -6.90
CA LEU A 76 -14.47 4.52 -6.90
C LEU A 76 -13.99 4.00 -8.24
N HIS A 77 -12.93 4.61 -8.75
CA HIS A 77 -12.19 4.08 -9.89
C HIS A 77 -10.95 3.37 -9.37
N TYR A 78 -10.89 2.07 -9.63
CA TYR A 78 -9.75 1.22 -9.34
C TYR A 78 -8.97 1.00 -10.63
N PHE A 79 -7.66 1.14 -10.56
CA PHE A 79 -6.74 0.78 -11.62
C PHE A 79 -5.82 -0.31 -11.08
N THR A 80 -5.90 -1.48 -11.70
CA THR A 80 -5.03 -2.61 -11.39
C THR A 80 -3.96 -2.71 -12.48
N SER A 81 -2.69 -2.61 -12.10
CA SER A 81 -1.55 -2.75 -13.03
C SER A 81 -0.99 -4.17 -13.03
N ALA A 82 -1.21 -4.94 -11.96
CA ALA A 82 -0.94 -6.36 -11.85
C ALA A 82 -2.05 -7.00 -11.00
N PRO A 83 -2.77 -8.01 -11.50
CA PRO A 83 -3.95 -8.53 -10.82
C PRO A 83 -3.63 -9.21 -9.49
N PHE A 84 -2.41 -9.73 -9.33
CA PHE A 84 -2.00 -10.46 -8.13
C PHE A 84 -0.55 -10.15 -7.75
N ILE A 85 -0.34 -9.95 -6.46
CA ILE A 85 0.95 -9.97 -5.78
C ILE A 85 0.99 -11.20 -4.90
N GLU A 86 2.11 -11.91 -4.92
CA GLU A 86 2.43 -12.96 -3.97
C GLU A 86 3.68 -12.60 -3.16
N LEU A 87 3.59 -12.74 -1.82
CA LEU A 87 4.74 -12.65 -0.94
C LEU A 87 5.45 -14.01 -0.90
N THR A 88 6.69 -14.04 -1.36
CA THR A 88 7.50 -15.25 -1.36
C THR A 88 8.88 -14.98 -0.75
N LYS A 89 9.60 -16.08 -0.48
CA LYS A 89 11.00 -16.05 -0.05
C LYS A 89 11.89 -16.50 -1.20
N PHE A 90 12.87 -15.68 -1.54
CA PHE A 90 13.89 -16.02 -2.52
C PHE A 90 15.26 -15.68 -1.94
N GLU A 91 16.16 -16.66 -1.86
CA GLU A 91 17.51 -16.50 -1.29
C GLU A 91 17.53 -15.82 0.11
N GLY A 92 16.54 -16.16 0.94
CA GLY A 92 16.39 -15.60 2.30
C GLY A 92 15.70 -14.23 2.37
N LYS A 93 15.49 -13.56 1.24
CA LYS A 93 14.83 -12.25 1.15
C LYS A 93 13.34 -12.38 0.93
N THR A 94 12.57 -11.42 1.46
CA THR A 94 11.15 -11.30 1.14
C THR A 94 10.97 -10.49 -0.11
N ILE A 95 10.30 -11.10 -1.09
CA ILE A 95 10.00 -10.47 -2.36
C ILE A 95 8.49 -10.41 -2.58
N MET A 96 8.06 -9.40 -3.33
CA MET A 96 6.73 -9.32 -3.93
C MET A 96 6.84 -9.75 -5.38
N GLU A 97 6.18 -10.84 -5.74
CA GLU A 97 6.02 -11.28 -7.12
C GLU A 97 4.73 -10.70 -7.69
N PHE A 98 4.86 -9.79 -8.65
CA PHE A 98 3.77 -9.22 -9.43
C PHE A 98 3.45 -10.16 -10.58
N ILE A 99 2.32 -10.84 -10.49
CA ILE A 99 1.87 -11.84 -11.46
C ILE A 99 0.86 -11.18 -12.39
N SER A 100 1.17 -11.13 -13.68
CA SER A 100 0.31 -10.52 -14.71
C SER A 100 0.21 -11.40 -15.96
N LEU A 101 -0.78 -11.12 -16.83
CA LEU A 101 -0.90 -11.79 -18.14
C LEU A 101 0.31 -11.53 -19.06
N SER A 102 1.06 -10.45 -18.81
CA SER A 102 2.24 -10.06 -19.58
C SER A 102 3.54 -10.67 -19.02
N GLY A 103 3.46 -11.49 -17.97
CA GLY A 103 4.59 -12.10 -17.29
C GLY A 103 4.66 -11.72 -15.81
N ASN A 104 5.67 -12.25 -15.15
CA ASN A 104 5.91 -12.02 -13.73
C ASN A 104 7.08 -11.05 -13.56
N ASN A 105 6.93 -10.09 -12.65
CA ASN A 105 8.02 -9.24 -12.20
C ASN A 105 8.22 -9.43 -10.69
N THR A 106 9.45 -9.39 -10.21
CA THR A 106 9.75 -9.52 -8.78
C THR A 106 10.35 -8.25 -8.25
N VAL A 107 9.97 -7.89 -7.03
CA VAL A 107 10.43 -6.69 -6.33
C VAL A 107 10.83 -7.06 -4.91
N GLU A 108 12.04 -6.70 -4.51
CA GLU A 108 12.50 -6.89 -3.13
C GLU A 108 11.90 -5.82 -2.22
N ILE A 109 11.43 -6.23 -1.03
CA ILE A 109 11.10 -5.29 0.04
C ILE A 109 12.40 -4.86 0.70
N GLU A 110 12.86 -3.64 0.41
CA GLU A 110 14.09 -3.10 0.97
C GLU A 110 13.93 -2.73 2.45
N LYS A 111 12.75 -2.21 2.80
CA LYS A 111 12.42 -1.82 4.17
C LYS A 111 10.93 -1.86 4.40
N LEU A 112 10.52 -2.33 5.57
CA LEU A 112 9.16 -2.22 6.07
C LEU A 112 9.18 -1.78 7.53
N THR A 113 8.33 -0.82 7.86
CA THR A 113 8.03 -0.36 9.21
C THR A 113 6.51 -0.26 9.35
N LYS A 114 5.97 0.19 10.48
CA LYS A 114 4.52 0.41 10.60
C LYS A 114 4.02 1.53 9.71
N THR A 115 4.88 2.50 9.39
CA THR A 115 4.46 3.69 8.62
C THR A 115 5.15 3.88 7.27
N LYS A 116 6.20 3.11 6.96
CA LYS A 116 6.97 3.21 5.71
C LYS A 116 7.22 1.86 5.05
N LEU A 117 7.11 1.83 3.73
CA LEU A 117 7.49 0.74 2.84
C LEU A 117 8.48 1.27 1.81
N LYS A 118 9.57 0.55 1.55
CA LYS A 118 10.55 0.91 0.51
C LYS A 118 10.74 -0.22 -0.49
N ILE A 119 10.55 0.08 -1.77
CA ILE A 119 10.74 -0.86 -2.88
C ILE A 119 11.33 -0.11 -4.08
N HIS A 120 12.33 -0.68 -4.75
CA HIS A 120 13.01 -0.04 -5.89
C HIS A 120 13.49 1.40 -5.61
N GLY A 121 13.98 1.65 -4.40
CA GLY A 121 14.38 2.99 -3.95
C GLY A 121 13.24 3.95 -3.62
N GLU A 122 12.00 3.65 -4.02
CA GLU A 122 10.82 4.47 -3.77
C GLU A 122 10.28 4.23 -2.35
N THR A 123 9.95 5.31 -1.65
CA THR A 123 9.38 5.25 -0.29
C THR A 123 7.88 5.55 -0.32
N TYR A 124 7.10 4.66 0.26
CA TYR A 124 5.68 4.80 0.45
C TYR A 124 5.37 5.01 1.93
N LEU A 125 4.44 5.91 2.21
CA LEU A 125 3.95 6.23 3.54
C LEU A 125 2.59 5.60 3.77
N LYS A 126 2.39 5.08 4.98
CA LYS A 126 1.13 4.46 5.38
C LYS A 126 0.04 5.52 5.50
N HIS A 127 -1.02 5.34 4.74
CA HIS A 127 -2.18 6.22 4.69
C HIS A 127 -3.32 5.63 5.53
N LYS A 128 -4.14 6.48 6.16
CA LYS A 128 -5.30 6.06 6.98
C LYS A 128 -6.40 5.40 6.15
N GLY A 129 -6.32 5.53 4.83
CA GLY A 129 -7.44 5.31 3.92
C GLY A 129 -8.55 6.33 4.13
N TYR A 130 -9.52 6.33 3.24
CA TYR A 130 -10.72 7.15 3.39
C TYR A 130 -11.82 6.36 4.10
N ASP A 131 -12.66 7.03 4.89
CA ASP A 131 -13.66 6.37 5.74
C ASP A 131 -14.65 5.49 4.98
N PHE A 132 -14.92 5.80 3.72
CA PHE A 132 -15.83 5.02 2.89
C PHE A 132 -15.19 3.76 2.29
N LEU A 133 -13.85 3.69 2.21
CA LEU A 133 -13.12 2.48 1.81
C LEU A 133 -13.15 1.40 2.90
N LYS A 134 -13.38 1.80 4.16
CA LYS A 134 -13.45 0.89 5.32
C LYS A 134 -14.82 0.22 5.49
N LYS A 135 -15.80 0.57 4.66
CA LYS A 135 -17.20 0.11 4.77
C LYS A 135 -17.61 -0.89 3.68
N GLN A 136 -16.66 -1.36 2.87
CA GLN A 136 -16.89 -2.38 1.84
C GLN A 136 -16.90 -3.79 2.44
#